data_AF-A0A953Y0X3-F1
#
_entry.id   AF-A0A953Y0X3-F1
#
_cell.length_a   1.000
_cell.length_b   1.000
_cell.length_c   1.000
_cell.angle_alpha   90.00
_cell.angle_beta   90.00
_cell.angle_gamma   90.00
#
_symmetry.space_group_name_H-M   'P 1'
#
loop_
_entity.id
_entity.type
_entity.pdbx_description
1 polymer ?
#
loop_
_entity_poly.entity_id
_entity_poly.type
_entity_poly.pdbx_seq_one_letter_code
_entity_poly.pdbx_strand_id
1 'polypeptide(L)'
;MRARLPLGALLGCALLAGCRSSTLVAERIVLVNAEGEPQVYLGLDETGERRGLIVLDAAGKVRAGLNLLGDDAELLLTDAEGRERVRLWTAGAASGWTLSDPASEARLSARLEAGQVRLRGTDASGAEAVRLPSR
;
A
#
# COMPACT_ATOMS: atom_id res chain seq x y z
N MET A 1 44.85 15.79 -6.65
CA MET A 1 43.90 14.85 -6.01
C MET A 1 42.94 14.36 -7.07
N ARG A 2 42.96 13.05 -7.39
CA ARG A 2 42.05 12.43 -8.36
C ARG A 2 40.90 11.80 -7.58
N ALA A 3 39.70 12.36 -7.69
CA ALA A 3 38.50 11.75 -7.15
C ALA A 3 38.16 10.51 -7.99
N ARG A 4 38.22 9.33 -7.36
CA ARG A 4 37.69 8.09 -7.91
C ARG A 4 36.17 8.13 -7.71
N LEU A 5 35.42 8.32 -8.79
CA LEU A 5 33.97 8.09 -8.80
C LEU A 5 33.72 6.58 -8.71
N PRO A 6 32.79 6.10 -7.88
CA PRO A 6 32.48 4.68 -7.80
C PRO A 6 31.86 4.19 -9.11
N LEU A 7 32.44 3.10 -9.64
CA LEU A 7 31.89 2.27 -10.71
C LEU A 7 30.55 1.69 -10.24
N GLY A 8 29.45 2.37 -10.54
CA GLY A 8 28.10 1.86 -10.25
C GLY A 8 26.96 2.56 -11.00
N ALA A 9 27.24 3.62 -11.76
CA ALA A 9 26.21 4.45 -12.41
C ALA A 9 26.15 4.27 -13.94
N LEU A 10 26.32 3.05 -14.45
CA LEU A 10 26.19 2.75 -15.88
C LEU A 10 25.34 1.50 -16.09
N LEU A 11 24.02 1.66 -16.14
CA LEU A 11 23.18 1.30 -17.30
C LEU A 11 21.70 1.52 -16.91
N GLY A 12 21.05 2.43 -17.62
CA GLY A 12 19.65 2.77 -17.39
C GLY A 12 19.20 4.07 -18.06
N CYS A 13 20.03 4.71 -18.89
CA CYS A 13 19.56 5.73 -19.82
C CYS A 13 18.75 5.05 -20.94
N ALA A 14 17.50 4.70 -20.66
CA ALA A 14 16.51 4.59 -21.73
C ALA A 14 16.25 6.01 -22.23
N LEU A 15 16.87 6.35 -23.37
CA LEU A 15 16.55 7.51 -24.18
C LEU A 15 15.05 7.46 -24.52
N LEU A 16 14.21 8.18 -23.77
CA LEU A 16 12.81 8.43 -24.13
C LEU A 16 12.66 9.48 -25.25
N ALA A 17 13.76 9.93 -25.85
CA ALA A 17 13.75 10.84 -26.99
C ALA A 17 13.32 10.09 -28.26
N GLY A 18 12.01 9.97 -28.47
CA GLY A 18 11.43 9.56 -29.76
C GLY A 18 10.36 8.46 -29.70
N CYS A 19 10.13 7.82 -28.56
CA CYS A 19 9.02 6.87 -28.44
C CYS A 19 7.71 7.63 -28.24
N ARG A 20 6.85 7.66 -29.27
CA ARG A 20 5.41 7.99 -29.13
C ARG A 20 4.62 6.85 -28.49
N SER A 21 5.26 6.06 -27.61
CA SER A 21 4.54 5.11 -26.78
C SER A 21 4.08 5.84 -25.53
N SER A 22 2.77 5.93 -25.33
CA SER A 22 2.18 6.36 -24.06
C SER A 22 2.27 5.28 -22.97
N THR A 23 2.81 4.10 -23.31
CA THR A 23 2.85 2.94 -22.43
C THR A 23 4.29 2.56 -22.10
N LEU A 24 4.58 2.50 -20.80
CA LEU A 24 5.78 1.88 -20.24
C LEU A 24 5.43 0.46 -19.79
N VAL A 25 6.14 -0.53 -20.32
CA VAL A 25 6.02 -1.94 -19.89
C VAL A 25 7.28 -2.30 -19.12
N ALA A 26 7.12 -2.61 -17.85
CA ALA A 26 8.19 -3.02 -16.96
C ALA A 26 7.65 -4.00 -15.92
N GLU A 27 8.49 -4.91 -15.45
CA GLU A 27 8.15 -5.81 -14.33
C GLU A 27 8.05 -5.04 -13.01
N ARG A 28 8.92 -4.03 -12.84
CA ARG A 28 8.97 -3.18 -11.66
C ARG A 28 9.42 -1.78 -12.03
N ILE A 29 8.73 -0.78 -11.50
CA ILE A 29 9.12 0.64 -11.56
C ILE A 29 9.42 1.07 -10.13
N VAL A 30 10.60 1.65 -9.93
CA VAL A 30 11.02 2.19 -8.63
C VAL A 30 11.27 3.67 -8.79
N LEU A 31 10.59 4.49 -8.00
CA LEU A 31 10.89 5.91 -7.88
C LEU A 31 11.83 6.10 -6.69
N VAL A 32 12.96 6.74 -6.93
CA VAL A 32 14.00 6.99 -5.92
C VAL A 32 14.15 8.49 -5.66
N ASN A 33 14.65 8.86 -4.48
CA ASN A 33 15.04 10.23 -4.15
C ASN A 33 16.40 10.61 -4.79
N ALA A 34 16.89 11.82 -4.51
CA ALA A 34 18.16 12.33 -5.06
C ALA A 34 19.38 11.53 -4.59
N GLU A 35 19.27 10.88 -3.43
CA GLU A 35 20.27 10.02 -2.82
C GLU A 35 20.24 8.59 -3.40
N GLY A 36 19.25 8.27 -4.24
CA GLY A 36 19.06 6.95 -4.84
C GLY A 36 18.27 5.97 -3.97
N GLU A 37 17.66 6.44 -2.88
CA GLU A 37 16.84 5.64 -1.98
C GLU A 37 15.41 5.48 -2.50
N PRO A 38 14.83 4.28 -2.47
CA PRO A 38 13.45 4.04 -2.93
C PRO A 38 12.39 4.77 -2.09
N GLN A 39 11.43 5.39 -2.79
CA GLN A 39 10.25 6.02 -2.18
C GLN A 39 8.94 5.37 -2.64
N VAL A 40 8.89 4.85 -3.87
CA VAL A 40 7.70 4.22 -4.42
C VAL A 40 8.08 2.99 -5.25
N TYR A 41 7.33 1.92 -5.08
CA TYR A 41 7.38 0.74 -5.97
C TYR A 41 6.05 0.60 -6.69
N LEU A 42 6.11 0.30 -7.99
CA LEU A 42 4.97 -0.18 -8.77
C LEU A 42 5.36 -1.52 -9.40
N GLY A 43 4.62 -2.58 -9.07
CA GLY A 43 4.89 -3.94 -9.55
C GLY A 43 4.93 -4.93 -8.40
N LEU A 44 5.79 -5.93 -8.51
CA LEU A 44 6.04 -6.90 -7.44
C LEU A 44 6.90 -6.27 -6.33
N ASP A 45 6.56 -6.54 -5.08
CA ASP A 45 7.46 -6.30 -3.95
C ASP A 45 8.67 -7.25 -3.99
N GLU A 46 9.63 -7.06 -3.07
CA GLU A 46 10.88 -7.85 -3.08
C GLU A 46 10.66 -9.34 -2.86
N THR A 47 9.57 -9.73 -2.21
CA THR A 47 9.20 -11.13 -2.00
C THR A 47 8.41 -11.72 -3.18
N GLY A 48 7.87 -10.87 -4.06
CA GLY A 48 7.00 -11.27 -5.17
C GLY A 48 5.57 -11.62 -4.74
N GLU A 49 5.24 -11.43 -3.46
CA GLU A 49 3.95 -11.78 -2.89
C GLU A 49 2.92 -10.67 -3.08
N ARG A 50 3.36 -9.41 -3.11
CA ARG A 50 2.46 -8.26 -3.29
C ARG A 50 2.67 -7.64 -4.65
N ARG A 51 1.57 -7.49 -5.37
CA ARG A 51 1.52 -6.77 -6.65
C ARG A 51 0.79 -5.48 -6.42
N GLY A 52 1.42 -4.35 -6.72
CA GLY A 52 0.75 -3.09 -6.47
C GLY A 52 1.62 -1.85 -6.48
N LEU A 53 1.07 -0.80 -5.90
CA LEU A 53 1.75 0.44 -5.61
C LEU A 53 2.08 0.48 -4.11
N ILE A 54 3.36 0.59 -3.76
CA ILE A 54 3.84 0.73 -2.38
C ILE A 54 4.54 2.07 -2.23
N VAL A 55 4.20 2.82 -1.18
CA VAL A 55 4.86 4.08 -0.81
C VAL A 55 5.61 3.89 0.50
N LEU A 56 6.87 4.27 0.52
CA LEU A 56 7.75 4.20 1.68
C LEU A 56 7.96 5.58 2.32
N ASP A 57 8.28 5.59 3.62
CA ASP A 57 8.91 6.74 4.26
C ASP A 57 10.45 6.71 4.14
N ALA A 58 11.10 7.75 4.68
CA ALA A 58 12.55 7.89 4.67
C ALA A 58 13.30 6.79 5.44
N ALA A 59 12.62 6.02 6.30
CA ALA A 59 13.20 4.86 6.97
C ALA A 59 12.97 3.56 6.19
N GLY A 60 12.40 3.63 4.98
CA GLY A 60 12.05 2.48 4.16
C GLY A 60 10.81 1.72 4.64
N LYS A 61 10.02 2.30 5.57
CA LYS A 61 8.78 1.64 6.03
C LYS A 61 7.63 1.98 5.12
N VAL A 62 6.79 0.97 4.84
CA VAL A 62 5.54 1.17 4.10
C VAL A 62 4.66 2.16 4.87
N ARG A 63 4.13 3.17 4.16
CA ARG A 63 3.12 4.13 4.64
C ARG A 63 1.79 4.02 3.94
N ALA A 64 1.81 3.61 2.67
CA ALA A 64 0.61 3.34 1.91
C ALA A 64 0.85 2.19 0.94
N GLY A 65 -0.21 1.43 0.65
CA GLY A 65 -0.21 0.38 -0.34
C GLY A 65 -1.54 0.34 -1.09
N LEU A 66 -1.49 0.09 -2.40
CA LEU A 66 -2.63 -0.39 -3.19
C LEU A 66 -2.20 -1.75 -3.77
N ASN A 67 -2.68 -2.82 -3.17
CA ASN A 67 -2.18 -4.18 -3.39
C ASN A 67 -3.25 -5.06 -4.01
N LEU A 68 -2.80 -5.98 -4.86
CA LEU A 68 -3.53 -7.16 -5.32
C LEU A 68 -2.95 -8.39 -4.61
N LEU A 69 -3.82 -9.19 -4.02
CA LEU A 69 -3.51 -10.37 -3.21
C LEU A 69 -4.29 -11.56 -3.78
N GLY A 70 -3.77 -12.16 -4.86
CA GLY A 70 -4.55 -13.13 -5.64
C GLY A 70 -5.72 -12.44 -6.33
N ASP A 71 -6.95 -12.88 -6.04
CA ASP A 71 -8.19 -12.28 -6.55
C ASP A 71 -8.71 -11.12 -5.66
N ASP A 72 -8.04 -10.88 -4.54
CA ASP A 72 -8.40 -9.86 -3.57
C ASP A 72 -7.61 -8.56 -3.83
N ALA A 73 -8.13 -7.45 -3.31
CA ALA A 73 -7.47 -6.14 -3.41
C ALA A 73 -7.58 -5.38 -2.09
N GLU A 74 -6.58 -4.55 -1.80
CA GLU A 74 -6.60 -3.68 -0.64
C GLU A 74 -5.93 -2.33 -0.88
N LEU A 75 -6.45 -1.30 -0.21
CA LEU A 75 -5.74 -0.06 0.06
C LEU A 75 -5.41 -0.03 1.56
N LEU A 76 -4.14 0.14 1.88
CA LEU A 76 -3.61 0.15 3.25
C LEU A 76 -2.93 1.49 3.55
N LEU A 77 -3.16 2.04 4.74
CA LEU A 77 -2.38 3.12 5.32
C LEU A 77 -1.83 2.71 6.69
N THR A 78 -0.55 3.00 6.93
CA THR A 78 0.19 2.59 8.14
C THR A 78 0.83 3.79 8.85
N ASP A 79 0.98 3.67 10.17
CA ASP A 79 1.68 4.66 10.98
C ASP A 79 3.21 4.54 10.91
N ALA A 80 3.92 5.35 11.71
CA ALA A 80 5.39 5.41 11.70
C ALA A 80 6.05 4.13 12.25
N GLU A 81 5.29 3.36 13.03
CA GLU A 81 5.68 2.06 13.54
C GLU A 81 5.37 0.93 12.54
N GLY A 82 4.69 1.24 11.43
CA GLY A 82 4.29 0.27 10.41
C GLY A 82 2.97 -0.44 10.73
N ARG A 83 2.20 0.06 11.70
CA ARG A 83 0.91 -0.51 12.11
C ARG A 83 -0.20 0.00 11.24
N GLU A 84 -1.11 -0.88 10.83
CA GLU A 84 -2.30 -0.52 10.05
C GLU A 84 -3.18 0.48 10.82
N ARG A 85 -3.59 1.53 10.12
CA ARG A 85 -4.53 2.55 10.62
C ARG A 85 -5.80 2.61 9.80
N VAL A 86 -5.67 2.41 8.50
CA VAL A 86 -6.80 2.38 7.58
C VAL A 86 -6.59 1.24 6.60
N ARG A 87 -7.64 0.45 6.39
CA ARG A 87 -7.67 -0.54 5.32
C ARG A 87 -9.00 -0.48 4.60
N LEU A 88 -8.98 -0.47 3.27
CA LEU A 88 -10.11 -0.77 2.41
C LEU A 88 -9.78 -2.07 1.68
N TRP A 89 -10.72 -2.99 1.56
CA TRP A 89 -10.43 -4.30 1.00
C TRP A 89 -11.63 -4.90 0.28
N THR A 90 -11.33 -5.78 -0.69
CA THR A 90 -12.26 -6.72 -1.31
C THR A 90 -11.70 -8.11 -1.09
N ALA A 91 -12.55 -9.05 -0.69
CA ALA A 91 -12.20 -10.45 -0.54
C ALA A 91 -13.32 -11.35 -1.05
N GLY A 92 -13.13 -11.99 -2.21
CA GLY A 92 -14.20 -12.69 -2.91
C GLY A 92 -15.45 -11.82 -3.12
N ALA A 93 -16.60 -12.25 -2.58
CA ALA A 93 -17.87 -11.50 -2.65
C ALA A 93 -18.05 -10.45 -1.53
N ALA A 94 -17.08 -10.33 -0.62
CA ALA A 94 -17.10 -9.39 0.48
C ALA A 94 -16.26 -8.15 0.16
N SER A 95 -16.64 -7.01 0.72
CA SER A 95 -15.82 -5.82 0.75
C SER A 95 -15.98 -5.10 2.07
N GLY A 96 -15.01 -4.27 2.42
CA GLY A 96 -15.08 -3.55 3.68
C GLY A 96 -14.00 -2.54 3.87
N TRP A 97 -14.07 -1.91 5.04
CA TRP A 97 -13.03 -1.03 5.52
C TRP A 97 -12.89 -1.14 7.03
N THR A 98 -11.70 -0.82 7.52
CA THR A 98 -11.35 -0.81 8.94
C THR A 98 -10.58 0.46 9.26
N LEU A 99 -10.89 1.07 10.40
CA LEU A 99 -10.09 2.09 11.06
C LEU A 99 -9.61 1.53 12.40
N SER A 100 -8.30 1.51 12.57
CA SER A 100 -7.63 0.92 13.74
C SER A 100 -6.96 1.98 14.59
N ASP A 101 -6.96 1.77 15.90
CA ASP A 101 -6.32 2.66 16.87
C ASP A 101 -4.81 2.39 17.01
N PRO A 102 -4.09 3.14 17.87
CA PRO A 102 -2.67 2.90 18.11
C PRO A 102 -2.27 1.47 18.51
N ALA A 103 -3.15 0.74 19.20
CA ALA A 103 -2.93 -0.65 19.59
C ALA A 103 -3.17 -1.65 18.44
N SER A 104 -3.59 -1.17 17.27
CA SER A 104 -4.01 -1.96 16.09
C SER A 104 -5.35 -2.66 16.28
N GLU A 105 -6.16 -2.17 17.22
CA GLU A 105 -7.52 -2.65 17.43
C GLU A 105 -8.48 -1.90 16.50
N ALA A 106 -9.34 -2.65 15.80
CA ALA A 106 -10.36 -2.07 14.94
C ALA A 106 -11.41 -1.33 15.78
N ARG A 107 -11.47 0.00 15.63
CA ARG A 107 -12.44 0.87 16.32
C ARG A 107 -13.67 1.19 15.48
N LEU A 108 -13.52 1.23 14.16
CA LEU A 108 -14.63 1.37 13.24
C LEU A 108 -14.43 0.41 12.08
N SER A 109 -15.50 -0.26 11.66
CA SER A 109 -15.45 -1.10 10.47
C SER A 109 -16.81 -1.15 9.78
N ALA A 110 -16.75 -1.29 8.46
CA ALA A 110 -17.88 -1.70 7.66
C ALA A 110 -17.52 -2.95 6.88
N ARG A 111 -18.49 -3.85 6.73
CA ARG A 111 -18.40 -5.01 5.85
C ARG A 111 -19.69 -5.15 5.07
N LEU A 112 -19.58 -5.29 3.77
CA LEU A 112 -20.63 -5.70 2.86
C LEU A 112 -20.36 -7.14 2.44
N GLU A 113 -21.30 -8.04 2.66
CA GLU A 113 -21.21 -9.43 2.23
C GLU A 113 -22.61 -9.98 1.98
N ALA A 114 -22.82 -10.65 0.84
CA ALA A 114 -24.13 -11.19 0.45
C ALA A 114 -25.29 -10.17 0.56
N GLY A 115 -25.03 -8.91 0.19
CA GLY A 115 -26.01 -7.81 0.27
C GLY A 115 -26.25 -7.25 1.68
N GLN A 116 -25.64 -7.82 2.71
CA GLN A 116 -25.76 -7.33 4.08
C GLN A 116 -24.61 -6.38 4.41
N VAL A 117 -24.95 -5.18 4.86
CA VAL A 117 -23.99 -4.24 5.44
C VAL A 117 -23.99 -4.39 6.95
N ARG A 118 -22.82 -4.60 7.53
CA ARG A 118 -22.58 -4.55 8.98
C ARG A 118 -21.67 -3.38 9.28
N LEU A 119 -22.12 -2.47 10.14
CA LEU A 119 -21.32 -1.38 10.69
C LEU A 119 -21.10 -1.63 12.18
N ARG A 120 -19.84 -1.60 12.60
CA ARG A 120 -19.43 -1.77 13.99
C ARG A 120 -18.52 -0.61 14.39
N GLY A 121 -18.80 -0.04 15.56
CA GLY A 121 -17.92 0.90 16.23
C GLY A 121 -17.68 0.49 17.68
N THR A 122 -16.45 0.56 18.14
CA THR A 122 -16.06 0.34 19.54
C THR A 122 -15.37 1.57 20.12
N ASP A 123 -15.59 1.80 21.41
CA ASP A 123 -14.84 2.81 22.15
C ASP A 123 -13.42 2.31 22.47
N ALA A 124 -12.64 3.10 23.22
CA ALA A 124 -11.27 2.75 23.62
C ALA A 124 -11.18 1.49 24.51
N SER A 125 -12.24 1.17 25.25
CA SER A 125 -12.31 -0.05 26.07
C SER A 125 -12.63 -1.30 25.25
N GLY A 126 -13.04 -1.13 24.00
CA GLY A 126 -13.52 -2.22 23.14
C GLY A 126 -15.02 -2.49 23.27
N ALA A 127 -15.72 -1.74 24.12
CA ALA A 127 -17.16 -1.81 24.23
C ALA A 127 -17.81 -1.27 22.95
N GLU A 128 -18.89 -1.91 22.53
CA GLU A 128 -19.61 -1.53 21.31
C GLU A 128 -20.32 -0.20 21.52
N ALA A 129 -19.85 0.82 20.81
CA ALA A 129 -20.42 2.16 20.82
C ALA A 129 -21.50 2.33 19.73
N VAL A 130 -21.37 1.61 18.60
CA VAL A 130 -22.31 1.67 17.47
C VAL A 130 -22.45 0.30 16.83
N ARG A 131 -23.67 -0.17 16.65
CA ARG A 131 -24.04 -1.29 15.77
C ARG A 131 -25.23 -0.90 14.94
N LEU A 132 -25.09 -0.91 13.63
CA LEU A 132 -26.23 -0.77 12.72
C LEU A 132 -26.50 -2.13 12.06
N PRO A 133 -27.70 -2.71 12.25
CA PRO A 133 -28.06 -3.95 11.57
C PRO A 133 -28.25 -3.69 10.07
N SER A 134 -28.00 -4.74 9.27
CA SER A 134 -28.36 -4.75 7.85
C SER A 134 -29.87 -4.58 7.71
N ARG A 135 -30.30 -3.64 6.86
CA ARG A 135 -31.70 -3.53 6.42
C ARG A 135 -31.98 -4.50 5.29
#